data_AF-A0A2H0QMJ9-F1
#
_entry.id   AF-A0A2H0QMJ9-F1
#
_cell.length_a   1.000
_cell.length_b   1.000
_cell.length_c   1.000
_cell.angle_alpha   90.00
_cell.angle_beta   90.00
_cell.angle_gamma   90.00
#
_symmetry.space_group_name_H-M   'P 1'
#
loop_
_entity.id
_entity.type
_entity.pdbx_description
1 polymer ?
#
loop_
_entity_poly.entity_id
_entity_poly.type
_entity_poly.pdbx_seq_one_letter_code
_entity_poly.pdbx_strand_id
1 'polypeptide(L)'
;MRINVLLTSLLLLTLASCGSDSGSEAPAQGPTVVRQTLSGEALFYPQEHLVCRNTNSYIINALDNIFFHMDGEIVEVNDLSFNHKIIGYPELKSVESLKVVSGTQYKFDSETITKKYVNAQDEVVSVEFEEKEAKGNSVKICDDQKIERKSGEHVAINVISTLSKSFQALADIGESLAMAQVEVYSHPSVAEIEQVFDNDTKQMKSNKLEYMTDNAFYYNKGIYFIPHSKMYIDFVGEAHVNFWEIPFIASHEYGHMVFETFFPRGTKKLSLREQAKELNCISGDWHKRQSPPKFEKGQRVLTHEEILGAFNEGFADMFAYYTLDSKMVSLKNVPWFEGEREVDSLFFGNGDRKVYNKYVADIFFSSTELGYRDAGSTFQDGHTIGAIFAANINDFMNKVGATTQKAKLKISINWLKSLENNHVQDSKLPTYTYMFKVLERYVDQIKQEIGVTKLSDEQKNLLSHSFPMYDFEIRQNL
;
A
#
# COMPACT_ATOMS: atom_id res chain seq x y z
N MET A 1 42.54 9.40 -51.77
CA MET A 1 42.42 9.89 -53.16
C MET A 1 42.20 8.68 -54.06
N ARG A 2 41.02 8.65 -54.72
CA ARG A 2 40.60 7.73 -55.80
C ARG A 2 40.37 6.25 -55.43
N ILE A 3 39.40 5.50 -55.97
CA ILE A 3 38.09 5.73 -56.62
C ILE A 3 37.61 4.33 -57.07
N ASN A 4 36.29 4.09 -56.99
CA ASN A 4 35.44 3.17 -57.78
C ASN A 4 35.84 1.71 -58.04
N VAL A 5 34.90 0.80 -57.72
CA VAL A 5 34.12 -0.02 -58.67
C VAL A 5 32.72 -0.20 -58.02
N LEU A 6 31.65 0.44 -58.54
CA LEU A 6 30.59 -0.11 -59.41
C LEU A 6 30.00 -1.48 -58.98
N LEU A 7 28.74 -1.88 -59.18
CA LEU A 7 27.45 -1.32 -59.61
C LEU A 7 26.64 -2.57 -60.00
N THR A 8 25.41 -2.76 -59.54
CA THR A 8 24.23 -3.35 -60.26
C THR A 8 23.19 -3.75 -59.20
N SER A 9 22.09 -3.02 -59.03
CA SER A 9 20.88 -2.93 -59.87
C SER A 9 20.00 -4.18 -59.80
N LEU A 10 18.81 -4.07 -59.19
CA LEU A 10 17.56 -4.40 -59.88
C LEU A 10 16.35 -3.70 -59.21
N LEU A 11 15.73 -2.83 -60.00
CA LEU A 11 14.37 -2.32 -59.84
C LEU A 11 13.37 -3.46 -60.03
N LEU A 12 12.22 -3.38 -59.35
CA LEU A 12 10.92 -3.72 -59.96
C LEU A 12 9.82 -2.88 -59.30
N LEU A 13 9.54 -1.76 -59.97
CA LEU A 13 8.32 -0.99 -59.88
C LEU A 13 7.45 -1.44 -61.07
N THR A 14 6.22 -1.84 -60.80
CA THR A 14 5.16 -1.94 -61.82
C THR A 14 3.94 -1.18 -61.34
N LEU A 15 3.60 -0.14 -62.11
CA LEU A 15 2.31 0.57 -62.09
C LEU A 15 1.55 0.28 -63.39
N ALA A 16 0.22 0.36 -63.29
CA ALA A 16 -0.86 0.34 -64.30
C ALA A 16 -1.80 -0.87 -64.07
N SER A 17 -3.13 -0.79 -64.16
CA SER A 17 -4.12 0.27 -64.39
C SER A 17 -5.52 -0.37 -64.25
N CYS A 18 -6.52 0.45 -63.89
CA CYS A 18 -7.99 0.34 -64.06
C CYS A 18 -8.69 -1.02 -64.22
N GLY A 19 -9.62 -1.28 -63.29
CA GLY A 19 -10.77 -2.16 -63.47
C GLY A 19 -11.90 -1.74 -62.53
N SER A 20 -12.87 -1.01 -63.04
CA SER A 20 -14.18 -0.80 -62.42
C SER A 20 -15.02 -2.07 -62.64
N ASP A 21 -15.56 -2.67 -61.58
CA ASP A 21 -16.94 -3.16 -61.64
C ASP A 21 -17.54 -3.51 -60.27
N SER A 22 -18.78 -3.04 -60.12
CA SER A 22 -19.92 -3.58 -59.39
C SER A 22 -19.73 -4.28 -58.03
N GLY A 23 -20.20 -3.59 -56.99
CA GLY A 23 -21.33 -4.08 -56.17
C GLY A 23 -21.12 -5.37 -55.37
N SER A 24 -20.68 -5.21 -54.12
CA SER A 24 -21.28 -5.95 -53.00
C SER A 24 -21.13 -5.10 -51.74
N GLU A 25 -22.25 -4.63 -51.18
CA GLU A 25 -22.29 -4.08 -49.84
C GLU A 25 -21.77 -5.14 -48.86
N ALA A 26 -20.52 -5.00 -48.43
CA ALA A 26 -20.03 -5.69 -47.27
C ALA A 26 -20.81 -5.16 -46.05
N PRO A 27 -21.32 -6.02 -45.16
CA PRO A 27 -21.99 -5.54 -43.96
C PRO A 27 -21.00 -4.69 -43.18
N ALA A 28 -21.46 -3.52 -42.73
CA ALA A 28 -20.68 -2.61 -41.90
C ALA A 28 -19.98 -3.42 -40.80
N GLN A 29 -18.65 -3.45 -40.84
CA GLN A 29 -17.86 -4.00 -39.74
C GLN A 29 -18.32 -3.29 -38.47
N GLY A 30 -18.93 -4.05 -37.56
CA GLY A 30 -19.24 -3.55 -36.23
C GLY A 30 -17.96 -3.00 -35.59
N PRO A 31 -18.08 -2.03 -34.66
CA PRO A 31 -16.93 -1.34 -34.09
C PRO A 31 -15.91 -2.36 -33.57
N THR A 32 -14.67 -2.22 -34.04
CA THR A 32 -13.52 -3.00 -33.58
C THR A 32 -13.33 -2.70 -32.10
N VAL A 33 -13.76 -3.63 -31.23
CA VAL A 33 -13.45 -3.58 -29.80
C VAL A 33 -11.95 -3.83 -29.66
N VAL A 34 -11.17 -2.75 -29.60
CA VAL A 34 -9.75 -2.83 -29.27
C VAL A 34 -9.66 -3.15 -27.79
N ARG A 35 -9.48 -4.43 -27.46
CA ARG A 35 -9.00 -4.86 -26.13
C ARG A 35 -7.52 -4.51 -26.05
N GLN A 36 -7.19 -3.36 -25.47
CA GLN A 36 -5.84 -3.06 -25.04
C GLN A 36 -5.71 -3.45 -23.57
N THR A 37 -5.12 -4.63 -23.33
CA THR A 37 -4.54 -4.97 -22.02
C THR A 37 -3.25 -4.16 -21.90
N LEU A 38 -3.27 -3.11 -21.10
CA LEU A 38 -2.09 -2.28 -20.82
C LEU A 38 -1.88 -2.25 -19.31
N SER A 39 -1.43 -3.39 -18.79
CA SER A 39 -0.70 -3.58 -17.54
C SER A 39 0.12 -4.85 -17.73
N GLY A 40 1.33 -4.96 -17.15
CA GLY A 40 2.09 -6.21 -17.19
C GLY A 40 1.17 -7.36 -16.77
N GLU A 41 1.19 -8.49 -17.47
CA GLU A 41 0.23 -9.58 -17.25
C GLU A 41 0.17 -9.91 -15.74
N ALA A 42 -1.00 -9.71 -15.13
CA ALA A 42 -1.22 -10.04 -13.73
C ALA A 42 -1.01 -11.55 -13.57
N LEU A 43 -0.19 -11.93 -12.58
CA LEU A 43 0.02 -13.32 -12.29
C LEU A 43 -1.17 -13.84 -11.49
N PHE A 44 -1.90 -14.77 -12.09
CA PHE A 44 -2.89 -15.56 -11.39
C PHE A 44 -2.18 -16.78 -10.81
N TYR A 45 -1.97 -16.76 -9.49
CA TYR A 45 -1.43 -17.93 -8.80
C TYR A 45 -2.41 -19.11 -8.91
N PRO A 46 -1.91 -20.36 -8.99
CA PRO A 46 -2.76 -21.54 -8.99
C PRO A 46 -3.69 -21.50 -7.78
N GLN A 47 -4.99 -21.37 -8.03
CA GLN A 47 -5.99 -21.25 -6.97
C GLN A 47 -6.46 -22.64 -6.50
N GLU A 48 -5.51 -23.57 -6.38
CA GLU A 48 -5.76 -24.91 -5.90
C GLU A 48 -5.79 -24.88 -4.37
N HIS A 49 -6.97 -25.16 -3.81
CA HIS A 49 -7.13 -25.35 -2.37
C HIS A 49 -7.20 -26.85 -2.12
N LEU A 50 -6.45 -27.31 -1.11
CA LEU A 50 -6.43 -28.73 -0.78
C LEU A 50 -7.73 -29.12 -0.08
N VAL A 51 -8.46 -30.08 -0.66
CA VAL A 51 -9.66 -30.63 -0.04
C VAL A 51 -9.26 -31.41 1.21
N CYS A 52 -9.52 -30.84 2.39
CA CYS A 52 -9.27 -31.56 3.64
C CYS A 52 -10.09 -32.86 3.67
N ARG A 53 -9.42 -33.99 3.93
CA ARG A 53 -10.13 -35.23 4.26
C ARG A 53 -10.84 -35.02 5.58
N ASN A 54 -12.10 -35.47 5.70
CA ASN A 54 -12.88 -35.38 6.94
C ASN A 54 -12.10 -36.01 8.12
N THR A 55 -11.36 -35.19 8.87
CA THR A 55 -10.68 -35.61 10.08
C THR A 55 -11.23 -34.77 11.22
N ASN A 56 -11.95 -35.44 12.12
CA ASN A 56 -12.40 -34.89 13.41
C ASN A 56 -11.24 -34.78 14.43
N SER A 57 -9.99 -34.62 13.97
CA SER A 57 -8.80 -34.45 14.80
C SER A 57 -8.36 -32.99 14.78
N TYR A 58 -8.00 -32.47 15.96
CA TYR A 58 -7.86 -31.04 16.25
C TYR A 58 -6.43 -30.67 16.66
N ILE A 59 -5.43 -31.23 15.99
CA ILE A 59 -4.03 -30.86 16.21
C ILE A 59 -3.38 -30.70 14.83
N ILE A 60 -3.47 -29.48 14.31
CA ILE A 60 -2.76 -29.07 13.10
C ILE A 60 -1.27 -28.98 13.47
N ASN A 61 -0.54 -30.07 13.22
CA ASN A 61 0.91 -30.03 13.01
C ASN A 61 1.18 -29.60 11.56
N ALA A 62 0.71 -28.41 11.16
CA ALA A 62 1.13 -27.81 9.89
C ALA A 62 2.53 -27.23 10.10
N LEU A 63 3.53 -28.11 10.20
CA LEU A 63 4.85 -27.74 10.73
C LEU A 63 5.96 -27.68 9.69
N ASP A 64 5.70 -27.95 8.40
CA ASP A 64 6.79 -27.97 7.42
C ASP A 64 6.55 -26.97 6.28
N ASN A 65 7.56 -26.14 5.98
CA ASN A 65 7.69 -25.23 4.82
C ASN A 65 6.95 -23.87 4.92
N ILE A 66 6.99 -23.19 6.07
CA ILE A 66 6.54 -21.80 6.16
C ILE A 66 7.72 -20.85 5.94
N PHE A 67 7.62 -19.98 4.93
CA PHE A 67 8.67 -19.05 4.56
C PHE A 67 8.36 -17.62 5.00
N PHE A 68 9.31 -16.99 5.68
CA PHE A 68 9.30 -15.57 6.02
C PHE A 68 10.56 -14.89 5.52
N HIS A 69 10.44 -13.63 5.12
CA HIS A 69 11.59 -12.75 4.94
C HIS A 69 12.02 -12.20 6.31
N MET A 70 13.22 -12.54 6.75
CA MET A 70 13.81 -12.09 8.01
C MET A 70 15.29 -11.76 7.83
N ASP A 71 15.71 -10.58 8.28
CA ASP A 71 17.12 -10.12 8.23
C ASP A 71 17.78 -10.20 6.84
N GLY A 72 16.97 -9.96 5.80
CA GLY A 72 17.41 -10.00 4.40
C GLY A 72 17.46 -11.38 3.76
N GLU A 73 16.90 -12.39 4.40
CA GLU A 73 16.86 -13.76 3.88
C GLU A 73 15.45 -14.35 3.97
N ILE A 74 15.10 -15.22 3.02
CA ILE A 74 13.90 -16.06 3.13
C ILE A 74 14.27 -17.25 4.02
N VAL A 75 13.71 -17.27 5.23
CA VAL A 75 13.91 -18.30 6.23
C VAL A 75 12.71 -19.24 6.25
N GLU A 76 12.98 -20.53 6.13
CA GLU A 76 12.00 -21.58 6.39
C GLU A 76 11.88 -21.80 7.90
N VAL A 77 10.66 -21.67 8.43
CA VAL A 77 10.32 -21.85 9.83
C VAL A 77 9.53 -23.15 9.96
N ASN A 78 10.16 -24.16 10.56
CA ASN A 78 9.61 -25.52 10.71
C ASN A 78 8.99 -25.77 12.10
N ASP A 79 8.92 -24.74 12.94
CA ASP A 79 8.32 -24.85 14.27
C ASP A 79 7.67 -23.53 14.65
N LEU A 80 6.62 -23.17 13.91
CA LEU A 80 5.66 -22.19 14.42
C LEU A 80 4.85 -22.88 15.51
N SER A 81 5.41 -22.93 16.72
CA SER A 81 4.64 -23.29 17.91
C SER A 81 3.61 -22.19 18.14
N PHE A 82 2.46 -22.29 17.51
CA PHE A 82 1.30 -21.57 17.99
C PHE A 82 1.07 -22.09 19.41
N ASN A 83 1.38 -21.29 20.43
CA ASN A 83 1.07 -21.61 21.84
C ASN A 83 -0.44 -21.85 22.07
N HIS A 84 -1.25 -21.68 21.03
CA HIS A 84 -2.69 -21.73 21.03
C HIS A 84 -3.17 -22.71 19.96
N LYS A 85 -3.98 -23.68 20.38
CA LYS A 85 -4.65 -24.64 19.49
C LYS A 85 -5.36 -23.89 18.36
N ILE A 86 -5.00 -24.19 17.11
CA ILE A 86 -5.85 -23.87 15.95
C ILE A 86 -7.03 -24.83 16.01
N ILE A 87 -8.23 -24.32 16.32
CA ILE A 87 -9.43 -25.14 16.41
C ILE A 87 -9.95 -25.31 14.99
N GLY A 88 -9.70 -26.49 14.41
CA GLY A 88 -10.22 -26.93 13.11
C GLY A 88 -11.74 -27.02 13.08
N TYR A 89 -12.41 -25.88 12.95
CA TYR A 89 -13.63 -25.79 12.14
C TYR A 89 -13.20 -25.41 10.71
N PRO A 90 -14.05 -25.46 9.67
CA PRO A 90 -13.63 -25.29 8.27
C PRO A 90 -13.08 -23.89 7.91
N GLU A 91 -12.62 -23.10 8.88
CA GLU A 91 -12.09 -21.75 8.79
C GLU A 91 -10.94 -21.62 9.80
N LEU A 92 -9.82 -21.00 9.40
CA LEU A 92 -8.66 -20.74 10.28
C LEU A 92 -9.04 -19.92 11.51
N LYS A 93 -9.09 -20.58 12.67
CA LYS A 93 -9.45 -19.98 13.97
C LYS A 93 -8.53 -20.53 15.07
N SER A 94 -7.41 -19.86 15.36
CA SER A 94 -6.65 -20.09 16.60
C SER A 94 -7.31 -19.35 17.77
N VAL A 95 -7.17 -19.83 19.01
CA VAL A 95 -7.85 -19.22 20.18
C VAL A 95 -7.51 -17.73 20.37
N GLU A 96 -6.31 -17.31 19.96
CA GLU A 96 -5.90 -15.90 19.95
C GLU A 96 -6.10 -15.21 18.60
N SER A 97 -5.93 -15.92 17.47
CA SER A 97 -6.23 -15.35 16.14
C SER A 97 -7.73 -15.10 15.95
N LEU A 98 -8.59 -15.82 16.69
CA LEU A 98 -10.01 -15.53 16.87
C LEU A 98 -10.28 -14.12 17.41
N LYS A 99 -9.27 -13.39 17.88
CA LYS A 99 -9.42 -11.96 18.23
C LYS A 99 -8.92 -11.03 17.13
N VAL A 100 -8.09 -11.50 16.22
CA VAL A 100 -7.35 -10.65 15.25
C VAL A 100 -7.84 -10.83 13.82
N VAL A 101 -7.96 -12.07 13.34
CA VAL A 101 -8.33 -12.38 11.95
C VAL A 101 -9.68 -13.09 11.94
N SER A 102 -10.65 -12.54 11.22
CA SER A 102 -12.00 -13.11 11.07
C SER A 102 -12.02 -14.31 10.11
N GLY A 103 -11.13 -14.28 9.11
CA GLY A 103 -10.92 -15.34 8.14
C GLY A 103 -9.91 -14.94 7.05
N THR A 104 -9.50 -15.90 6.24
CA THR A 104 -8.72 -15.65 5.02
C THR A 104 -9.51 -16.13 3.82
N GLN A 105 -9.68 -15.27 2.81
CA GLN A 105 -10.37 -15.57 1.56
C GLN A 105 -9.35 -15.75 0.43
N TYR A 106 -9.61 -16.69 -0.47
CA TYR A 106 -8.90 -16.86 -1.74
C TYR A 106 -9.93 -16.91 -2.90
N LYS A 107 -9.50 -16.64 -4.14
CA LYS A 107 -10.42 -16.42 -5.29
C LYS A 107 -11.44 -15.29 -5.07
N PHE A 108 -11.07 -14.27 -4.32
CA PHE A 108 -11.89 -13.07 -4.24
C PHE A 108 -11.64 -12.23 -5.49
N ASP A 109 -12.71 -11.87 -6.18
CA ASP A 109 -12.63 -11.02 -7.37
C ASP A 109 -13.42 -9.73 -7.10
N SER A 110 -12.81 -8.58 -7.36
CA SER A 110 -13.44 -7.26 -7.30
C SER A 110 -13.24 -6.55 -8.63
N GLU A 111 -14.31 -6.00 -9.18
CA GLU A 111 -14.29 -5.18 -10.38
C GLU A 111 -14.88 -3.80 -10.08
N THR A 112 -14.12 -2.75 -10.37
CA THR A 112 -14.65 -1.38 -10.42
C THR A 112 -14.84 -0.98 -11.88
N ILE A 113 -16.09 -0.78 -12.29
CA ILE A 113 -16.48 -0.37 -13.64
C ILE A 113 -16.76 1.14 -13.65
N THR A 114 -15.98 1.88 -14.42
CA THR A 114 -16.21 3.30 -14.72
C THR A 114 -16.78 3.44 -16.11
N LYS A 115 -18.02 3.94 -16.22
CA LYS A 115 -18.67 4.21 -17.51
C LYS A 115 -18.62 5.70 -17.78
N LYS A 116 -17.88 6.12 -18.81
CA LYS A 116 -17.80 7.51 -19.26
C LYS A 116 -18.69 7.70 -20.48
N TYR A 117 -19.59 8.66 -20.47
CA TYR A 117 -20.38 9.02 -21.64
C TYR A 117 -19.78 10.29 -22.25
N VAL A 118 -19.42 10.22 -23.52
CA VAL A 118 -18.77 11.33 -24.24
C VAL A 118 -19.64 11.85 -25.37
N ASN A 119 -19.55 13.15 -25.65
CA ASN A 119 -20.24 13.76 -26.79
C ASN A 119 -19.53 13.47 -28.13
N ALA A 120 -20.01 14.08 -29.22
CA ALA A 120 -19.40 13.96 -30.55
C ALA A 120 -17.98 14.55 -30.66
N GLN A 121 -17.55 15.35 -29.69
CA GLN A 121 -16.20 15.93 -29.57
C GLN A 121 -15.31 15.13 -28.61
N ASP A 122 -15.76 13.94 -28.16
CA ASP A 122 -15.10 13.09 -27.16
C ASP A 122 -14.91 13.75 -25.78
N GLU A 123 -15.70 14.78 -25.47
CA GLU A 123 -15.72 15.39 -24.15
C GLU A 123 -16.63 14.59 -23.21
N VAL A 124 -16.16 14.33 -21.98
CA VAL A 124 -16.92 13.58 -20.97
C VAL A 124 -18.11 14.41 -20.49
N VAL A 125 -19.32 13.90 -20.75
CA VAL A 125 -20.60 14.50 -20.35
C VAL A 125 -21.08 13.95 -19.01
N SER A 126 -20.89 12.65 -18.77
CA SER A 126 -21.23 12.02 -17.50
C SER A 126 -20.32 10.84 -17.20
N VAL A 127 -20.23 10.50 -15.91
CA VAL A 127 -19.49 9.35 -15.41
C VAL A 127 -20.38 8.58 -14.45
N GLU A 128 -20.51 7.28 -14.66
CA GLU A 128 -21.19 6.35 -13.76
C GLU A 128 -20.17 5.34 -13.20
N PHE A 129 -20.45 4.86 -12.00
CA PHE A 129 -19.61 3.90 -11.29
C PHE A 129 -20.44 2.70 -10.87
N GLU A 130 -19.86 1.52 -11.02
CA GLU A 130 -20.44 0.24 -10.61
C GLU A 130 -19.32 -0.59 -9.99
N GLU A 131 -19.54 -1.11 -8.78
CA GLU A 131 -18.62 -2.03 -8.11
C GLU A 131 -19.27 -3.41 -8.09
N LYS A 132 -18.49 -4.44 -8.42
CA LYS A 132 -18.90 -5.85 -8.37
C LYS A 132 -17.90 -6.62 -7.56
N GLU A 133 -18.39 -7.37 -6.58
CA GLU A 133 -17.57 -8.27 -5.78
C GLU A 133 -18.11 -9.70 -5.91
N ALA A 134 -17.23 -10.62 -6.27
CA ALA A 134 -17.47 -12.04 -6.15
C ALA A 134 -16.87 -12.51 -4.82
N LYS A 135 -17.72 -13.14 -3.98
CA LYS A 135 -17.24 -13.69 -2.71
C LYS A 135 -16.14 -14.72 -2.95
N GLY A 136 -15.05 -14.56 -2.21
CA GLY A 136 -13.99 -15.55 -2.14
C GLY A 136 -14.44 -16.83 -1.42
N ASN A 137 -13.55 -17.81 -1.43
CA ASN A 137 -13.66 -19.03 -0.66
C ASN A 137 -12.78 -18.92 0.59
N SER A 138 -13.24 -19.44 1.71
CA SER A 138 -12.44 -19.43 2.93
C SER A 138 -11.31 -20.46 2.87
N VAL A 139 -10.09 -20.02 3.17
CA VAL A 139 -8.91 -20.88 3.28
C VAL A 139 -9.06 -21.80 4.50
N LYS A 140 -8.79 -23.09 4.27
CA LYS A 140 -8.73 -24.12 5.31
C LYS A 140 -7.33 -24.73 5.33
N ILE A 141 -6.83 -25.02 6.53
CA ILE A 141 -5.55 -25.71 6.71
C ILE A 141 -5.84 -27.09 7.27
N CYS A 142 -5.31 -28.11 6.61
CA CYS A 142 -5.49 -29.50 6.99
C CYS A 142 -4.28 -30.00 7.80
N ASP A 143 -4.49 -30.98 8.68
CA ASP A 143 -3.41 -31.66 9.45
C ASP A 143 -2.41 -32.38 8.50
N ASP A 144 -1.14 -32.44 8.89
CA ASP A 144 -0.06 -33.27 8.28
C ASP A 144 0.19 -33.05 6.78
N GLN A 145 0.15 -31.79 6.32
CA GLN A 145 0.37 -31.45 4.91
C GLN A 145 1.52 -30.46 4.71
N LYS A 146 2.31 -30.70 3.65
CA LYS A 146 3.28 -29.74 3.15
C LYS A 146 2.54 -28.56 2.53
N ILE A 147 2.78 -27.37 3.07
CA ILE A 147 2.17 -26.14 2.58
C ILE A 147 3.04 -25.60 1.44
N GLU A 148 2.42 -25.37 0.28
CA GLU A 148 3.13 -24.77 -0.85
C GLU A 148 3.31 -23.28 -0.63
N ARG A 149 4.52 -22.77 -0.86
CA ARG A 149 4.90 -21.35 -0.68
C ARG A 149 4.00 -20.36 -1.46
N LYS A 150 3.32 -20.80 -2.51
CA LYS A 150 2.43 -19.96 -3.34
C LYS A 150 0.95 -20.17 -3.02
N SER A 151 0.61 -20.96 -2.01
CA SER A 151 -0.78 -21.31 -1.69
C SER A 151 -1.46 -20.28 -0.79
N GLY A 152 -2.79 -20.31 -0.76
CA GLY A 152 -3.56 -19.46 0.15
C GLY A 152 -3.33 -19.77 1.63
N GLU A 153 -3.03 -21.03 1.95
CA GLU A 153 -2.66 -21.49 3.29
C GLU A 153 -1.35 -20.86 3.77
N HIS A 154 -0.35 -20.74 2.89
CA HIS A 154 0.93 -20.10 3.24
C HIS A 154 0.73 -18.62 3.58
N VAL A 155 -0.01 -17.89 2.73
CA VAL A 155 -0.39 -16.49 2.99
C VAL A 155 -1.12 -16.39 4.33
N ALA A 156 -2.12 -17.25 4.55
CA ALA A 156 -2.94 -17.20 5.75
C ALA A 156 -2.10 -17.42 7.03
N ILE A 157 -1.21 -18.43 7.06
CA ILE A 157 -0.34 -18.70 8.20
C ILE A 157 0.62 -17.54 8.46
N ASN A 158 1.29 -17.05 7.41
CA ASN A 158 2.25 -15.95 7.55
C ASN A 158 1.61 -14.71 8.15
N VAL A 159 0.47 -14.32 7.58
CA VAL A 159 -0.25 -13.12 8.00
C VAL A 159 -0.81 -13.33 9.41
N ILE A 160 -1.48 -14.44 9.70
CA ILE A 160 -2.01 -14.72 11.05
C ILE A 160 -0.90 -14.71 12.11
N SER A 161 0.25 -15.34 11.83
CA SER A 161 1.39 -15.37 12.75
C SER A 161 1.91 -13.95 13.03
N THR A 162 2.07 -13.15 11.98
CA THR A 162 2.54 -11.76 12.08
C THR A 162 1.55 -10.89 12.84
N LEU A 163 0.27 -10.90 12.45
CA LEU A 163 -0.77 -10.09 13.07
C LEU A 163 -1.04 -10.47 14.52
N SER A 164 -0.87 -11.75 14.88
CA SER A 164 -0.98 -12.19 16.28
C SER A 164 0.09 -11.56 17.17
N LYS A 165 1.33 -11.43 16.68
CA LYS A 165 2.39 -10.70 17.39
C LYS A 165 2.03 -9.22 17.55
N SER A 166 1.56 -8.59 16.48
CA SER A 166 1.17 -7.18 16.52
C SER A 166 0.00 -6.90 17.46
N PHE A 167 -0.99 -7.79 17.48
CA PHE A 167 -2.11 -7.74 18.42
C PHE A 167 -1.67 -7.97 19.87
N GLN A 168 -0.73 -8.89 20.11
CA GLN A 168 -0.21 -9.12 21.46
C GLN A 168 0.51 -7.87 21.99
N ALA A 169 1.26 -7.16 21.15
CA ALA A 169 1.88 -5.90 21.54
C ALA A 169 0.84 -4.82 21.94
N LEU A 170 -0.31 -4.78 21.24
CA LEU A 170 -1.46 -3.94 21.67
C LEU A 170 -2.08 -4.42 22.98
N ALA A 171 -2.17 -5.74 23.19
CA ALA A 171 -2.68 -6.31 24.44
C ALA A 171 -1.78 -5.94 25.63
N ASP A 172 -0.46 -5.95 25.42
CA ASP A 172 0.52 -5.61 26.45
C ASP A 172 0.41 -4.15 26.94
N ILE A 173 -0.10 -3.24 26.11
CA ILE A 173 -0.39 -1.85 26.48
C ILE A 173 -1.86 -1.61 26.83
N GLY A 174 -2.70 -2.65 26.85
CA GLY A 174 -4.10 -2.58 27.26
C GLY A 174 -5.08 -2.08 26.18
N GLU A 175 -4.68 -2.10 24.91
CA GLU A 175 -5.43 -1.49 23.81
C GLU A 175 -6.11 -2.50 22.88
N SER A 176 -5.83 -3.79 23.04
CA SER A 176 -6.35 -4.84 22.15
C SER A 176 -7.88 -5.00 22.17
N LEU A 177 -8.57 -4.60 23.25
CA LEU A 177 -10.04 -4.68 23.35
C LEU A 177 -10.77 -3.72 22.41
N ALA A 178 -10.11 -2.67 21.94
CA ALA A 178 -10.68 -1.73 20.97
C ALA A 178 -10.65 -2.29 19.54
N MET A 179 -9.83 -3.31 19.29
CA MET A 179 -9.57 -3.81 17.95
C MET A 179 -10.68 -4.75 17.48
N ALA A 180 -11.22 -4.47 16.30
CA ALA A 180 -12.02 -5.43 15.56
C ALA A 180 -11.12 -6.50 14.92
N GLN A 181 -11.75 -7.58 14.47
CA GLN A 181 -11.07 -8.54 13.59
C GLN A 181 -10.91 -7.96 12.18
N VAL A 182 -9.85 -8.40 11.50
CA VAL A 182 -9.54 -8.10 10.09
C VAL A 182 -9.75 -9.34 9.23
N GLU A 183 -10.25 -9.17 8.01
CA GLU A 183 -10.28 -10.22 7.01
C GLU A 183 -9.00 -10.18 6.16
N VAL A 184 -8.49 -11.32 5.73
CA VAL A 184 -7.28 -11.38 4.87
C VAL A 184 -7.67 -11.90 3.49
N TYR A 185 -7.24 -11.23 2.43
CA TYR A 185 -7.50 -11.61 1.06
C TYR A 185 -6.19 -12.08 0.41
N SER A 186 -6.10 -13.38 0.16
CA SER A 186 -4.96 -14.05 -0.45
C SER A 186 -5.14 -14.11 -1.96
N HIS A 187 -4.24 -13.44 -2.68
CA HIS A 187 -4.24 -13.38 -4.14
C HIS A 187 -5.59 -12.94 -4.74
N PRO A 188 -6.21 -11.84 -4.26
CA PRO A 188 -7.44 -11.37 -4.85
C PRO A 188 -7.18 -10.83 -6.26
N SER A 189 -8.14 -10.99 -7.15
CA SER A 189 -8.14 -10.34 -8.46
C SER A 189 -8.90 -9.02 -8.34
N VAL A 190 -8.18 -7.90 -8.34
CA VAL A 190 -8.79 -6.57 -8.32
C VAL A 190 -8.63 -5.95 -9.69
N ALA A 191 -9.74 -5.70 -10.36
CA ALA A 191 -9.80 -5.19 -11.72
C ALA A 191 -10.45 -3.81 -11.80
N GLU A 192 -9.88 -2.94 -12.63
CA GLU A 192 -10.52 -1.71 -13.09
C GLU A 192 -10.97 -1.85 -14.54
N ILE A 193 -12.24 -1.54 -14.79
CA ILE A 193 -12.84 -1.58 -16.12
C ILE A 193 -13.27 -0.17 -16.51
N GLU A 194 -12.61 0.45 -17.49
CA GLU A 194 -13.03 1.72 -18.06
C GLU A 194 -13.79 1.48 -19.37
N GLN A 195 -15.07 1.82 -19.37
CA GLN A 195 -15.95 1.74 -20.54
C GLN A 195 -16.28 3.15 -21.00
N VAL A 196 -15.99 3.48 -22.26
CA VAL A 196 -16.38 4.75 -22.86
C VAL A 196 -17.55 4.51 -23.80
N PHE A 197 -18.62 5.28 -23.63
CA PHE A 197 -19.84 5.22 -24.43
C PHE A 197 -20.06 6.56 -25.14
N ASP A 198 -20.60 6.49 -26.35
CA ASP A 198 -21.20 7.64 -27.00
C ASP A 198 -22.46 8.07 -26.23
N ASN A 199 -22.58 9.35 -25.88
CA ASN A 199 -23.67 9.82 -25.04
C ASN A 199 -25.03 9.73 -25.73
N ASP A 200 -25.09 9.95 -27.04
CA ASP A 200 -26.35 10.08 -27.77
C ASP A 200 -26.87 8.72 -28.23
N THR A 201 -25.97 7.87 -28.73
CA THR A 201 -26.31 6.53 -29.22
C THR A 201 -26.22 5.45 -28.16
N LYS A 202 -25.57 5.73 -27.02
CA LYS A 202 -25.24 4.77 -25.96
C LYS A 202 -24.39 3.58 -26.44
N GLN A 203 -23.76 3.69 -27.61
CA GLN A 203 -22.85 2.65 -28.12
C GLN A 203 -21.50 2.74 -27.42
N MET A 204 -20.93 1.57 -27.07
CA MET A 204 -19.61 1.49 -26.44
C MET A 204 -18.52 1.79 -27.49
N LYS A 205 -17.74 2.85 -27.24
CA LYS A 205 -16.57 3.27 -28.03
C LYS A 205 -15.30 2.51 -27.62
N SER A 206 -15.09 2.28 -26.33
CA SER A 206 -13.92 1.55 -25.83
C SER A 206 -14.21 0.81 -24.53
N ASN A 207 -13.41 -0.22 -24.25
CA ASN A 207 -13.43 -0.99 -23.02
C ASN A 207 -12.00 -1.37 -22.65
N LYS A 208 -11.48 -0.80 -21.56
CA LYS A 208 -10.15 -1.07 -21.03
C LYS A 208 -10.28 -1.83 -19.73
N LEU A 209 -9.61 -2.98 -19.64
CA LEU A 209 -9.49 -3.78 -18.43
C LEU A 209 -8.04 -3.70 -17.94
N GLU A 210 -7.87 -3.36 -16.68
CA GLU A 210 -6.59 -3.37 -15.97
C GLU A 210 -6.73 -4.17 -14.69
N TYR A 211 -5.69 -4.90 -14.31
CA TYR A 211 -5.63 -5.58 -13.02
C TYR A 211 -4.62 -4.85 -12.15
N MET A 212 -4.95 -4.73 -10.87
CA MET A 212 -4.01 -4.28 -9.85
C MET A 212 -2.94 -5.36 -9.65
N THR A 213 -1.68 -4.94 -9.55
CA THR A 213 -0.54 -5.81 -9.26
C THR A 213 0.41 -5.12 -8.28
N ASP A 214 1.38 -5.88 -7.76
CA ASP A 214 2.55 -5.32 -7.05
C ASP A 214 2.19 -4.49 -5.81
N ASN A 215 1.15 -4.91 -5.07
CA ASN A 215 0.67 -4.16 -3.91
C ASN A 215 0.19 -5.01 -2.72
N ALA A 216 0.22 -4.42 -1.53
CA ALA A 216 -0.59 -4.83 -0.40
C ALA A 216 -1.31 -3.59 0.14
N PHE A 217 -2.55 -3.76 0.63
CA PHE A 217 -3.28 -2.63 1.20
C PHE A 217 -4.34 -3.08 2.22
N TYR A 218 -4.63 -2.23 3.18
CA TYR A 218 -5.79 -2.34 4.06
C TYR A 218 -6.98 -1.53 3.53
N TYR A 219 -8.13 -2.18 3.36
CA TYR A 219 -9.40 -1.56 2.95
C TYR A 219 -10.60 -2.21 3.62
N ASN A 220 -11.51 -1.40 4.18
CA ASN A 220 -12.82 -1.84 4.68
C ASN A 220 -12.74 -3.07 5.62
N LYS A 221 -11.79 -3.05 6.57
CA LYS A 221 -11.50 -4.15 7.51
C LYS A 221 -10.92 -5.41 6.84
N GLY A 222 -10.40 -5.30 5.63
CA GLY A 222 -9.70 -6.34 4.89
C GLY A 222 -8.25 -5.93 4.63
N ILE A 223 -7.31 -6.88 4.68
CA ILE A 223 -5.94 -6.71 4.16
C ILE A 223 -5.81 -7.54 2.90
N TYR A 224 -5.44 -6.89 1.80
CA TYR A 224 -5.35 -7.46 0.47
C TYR A 224 -3.87 -7.62 0.10
N PHE A 225 -3.47 -8.84 -0.23
CA PHE A 225 -2.12 -9.13 -0.75
C PHE A 225 -2.22 -9.41 -2.24
N ILE A 226 -2.03 -8.36 -3.05
CA ILE A 226 -2.16 -8.42 -4.51
C ILE A 226 -0.95 -9.15 -5.09
N PRO A 227 -1.15 -10.10 -6.02
CA PRO A 227 -0.07 -10.73 -6.76
C PRO A 227 0.87 -9.73 -7.44
N HIS A 228 2.16 -10.04 -7.46
CA HIS A 228 3.10 -9.28 -8.28
C HIS A 228 2.84 -9.52 -9.77
N SER A 229 3.11 -8.53 -10.60
CA SER A 229 3.05 -8.65 -12.07
C SER A 229 4.17 -9.55 -12.57
N LYS A 230 3.95 -10.16 -13.74
CA LYS A 230 5.00 -10.93 -14.41
C LYS A 230 6.24 -10.06 -14.68
N MET A 231 6.01 -8.82 -15.10
CA MET A 231 7.02 -7.81 -15.35
C MET A 231 7.90 -7.54 -14.13
N TYR A 232 7.29 -7.37 -12.94
CA TYR A 232 8.05 -7.19 -11.71
C TYR A 232 8.89 -8.42 -11.38
N ILE A 233 8.31 -9.63 -11.46
CA ILE A 233 9.04 -10.87 -11.18
C ILE A 233 10.21 -11.05 -12.15
N ASP A 234 10.00 -10.83 -13.44
CA ASP A 234 11.04 -10.92 -14.46
C ASP A 234 12.16 -9.89 -14.24
N PHE A 235 11.83 -8.70 -13.69
CA PHE A 235 12.78 -7.65 -13.35
C PHE A 235 13.63 -7.99 -12.11
N VAL A 236 13.01 -8.39 -11.00
CA VAL A 236 13.74 -8.68 -9.75
C VAL A 236 14.42 -10.06 -9.76
N GLY A 237 13.97 -10.97 -10.62
CA GLY A 237 14.55 -12.31 -10.79
C GLY A 237 14.55 -13.13 -9.50
N GLU A 238 15.70 -13.70 -9.15
CA GLU A 238 15.86 -14.57 -7.97
C GLU A 238 15.74 -13.80 -6.63
N ALA A 239 15.84 -12.47 -6.64
CA ALA A 239 15.64 -11.63 -5.46
C ALA A 239 14.14 -11.38 -5.15
N HIS A 240 13.23 -12.05 -5.86
CA HIS A 240 11.79 -11.92 -5.64
C HIS A 240 11.39 -12.41 -4.24
N VAL A 241 10.74 -11.53 -3.50
CA VAL A 241 10.07 -11.82 -2.23
C VAL A 241 8.61 -11.39 -2.38
N ASN A 242 7.66 -12.25 -1.99
CA ASN A 242 6.25 -11.87 -2.03
C ASN A 242 5.89 -11.00 -0.81
N PHE A 243 4.95 -10.08 -0.96
CA PHE A 243 4.57 -9.19 0.15
C PHE A 243 3.98 -9.90 1.37
N TRP A 244 3.27 -11.01 1.18
CA TRP A 244 2.79 -11.83 2.30
C TRP A 244 3.90 -12.60 3.02
N GLU A 245 5.13 -12.62 2.48
CA GLU A 245 6.29 -13.24 3.12
C GLU A 245 7.05 -12.24 3.99
N ILE A 246 6.77 -10.94 3.86
CA ILE A 246 7.46 -9.86 4.58
C ILE A 246 6.60 -9.47 5.80
N PRO A 247 6.97 -9.86 7.03
CA PRO A 247 6.16 -9.55 8.22
C PRO A 247 5.93 -8.05 8.41
N PHE A 248 6.93 -7.23 8.08
CA PHE A 248 6.79 -5.78 8.09
C PHE A 248 5.55 -5.31 7.32
N ILE A 249 5.31 -5.80 6.10
CA ILE A 249 4.17 -5.38 5.27
C ILE A 249 2.85 -5.78 5.92
N ALA A 250 2.70 -7.04 6.36
CA ALA A 250 1.46 -7.47 7.00
C ALA A 250 1.15 -6.65 8.27
N SER A 251 2.17 -6.36 9.09
CA SER A 251 1.98 -5.51 10.27
C SER A 251 1.77 -4.04 9.92
N HIS A 252 2.34 -3.55 8.82
CA HIS A 252 2.13 -2.19 8.31
C HIS A 252 0.65 -2.01 7.92
N GLU A 253 0.09 -2.91 7.12
CA GLU A 253 -1.32 -2.85 6.73
C GLU A 253 -2.27 -2.93 7.93
N TYR A 254 -1.92 -3.74 8.92
CA TYR A 254 -2.66 -3.78 10.19
C TYR A 254 -2.51 -2.48 10.99
N GLY A 255 -1.38 -1.80 10.88
CA GLY A 255 -1.15 -0.45 11.40
C GLY A 255 -2.17 0.56 10.88
N HIS A 256 -2.56 0.51 9.60
CA HIS A 256 -3.63 1.37 9.09
C HIS A 256 -4.97 1.10 9.76
N MET A 257 -5.31 -0.17 10.00
CA MET A 257 -6.52 -0.53 10.76
C MET A 257 -6.49 0.02 12.18
N VAL A 258 -5.33 -0.06 12.85
CA VAL A 258 -5.12 0.50 14.19
C VAL A 258 -5.28 2.02 14.14
N PHE A 259 -4.73 2.69 13.13
CA PHE A 259 -4.90 4.12 12.92
C PHE A 259 -6.38 4.50 12.81
N GLU A 260 -7.14 3.84 11.93
CA GLU A 260 -8.59 4.05 11.78
C GLU A 260 -9.37 3.77 13.07
N THR A 261 -8.95 2.78 13.85
CA THR A 261 -9.63 2.40 15.09
C THR A 261 -9.52 3.50 16.15
N PHE A 262 -8.35 4.12 16.29
CA PHE A 262 -8.11 5.15 17.29
C PHE A 262 -8.32 6.58 16.79
N PHE A 263 -8.41 6.79 15.47
CA PHE A 263 -8.66 8.08 14.84
C PHE A 263 -9.61 7.98 13.62
N PRO A 264 -10.88 7.54 13.82
CA PRO A 264 -11.81 7.23 12.72
C PRO A 264 -12.27 8.45 11.92
N ARG A 265 -12.18 9.67 12.47
CA ARG A 265 -12.60 10.90 11.76
C ARG A 265 -11.56 11.38 10.75
N GLY A 266 -10.30 10.98 10.91
CA GLY A 266 -9.22 11.32 9.99
C GLY A 266 -9.22 10.53 8.69
N THR A 267 -9.90 9.38 8.68
CA THR A 267 -9.91 8.46 7.56
C THR A 267 -11.27 8.52 6.87
N LYS A 268 -11.37 9.27 5.77
CA LYS A 268 -12.52 9.11 4.88
C LYS A 268 -12.49 7.68 4.35
N LYS A 269 -13.66 7.03 4.33
CA LYS A 269 -13.85 5.79 3.56
C LYS A 269 -13.73 6.15 2.08
N LEU A 270 -12.49 6.11 1.59
CA LEU A 270 -12.20 6.11 0.16
C LEU A 270 -12.84 4.85 -0.44
N SER A 271 -13.27 4.91 -1.69
CA SER A 271 -13.62 3.69 -2.44
C SER A 271 -12.39 2.79 -2.57
N LEU A 272 -12.58 1.47 -2.77
CA LEU A 272 -11.48 0.53 -3.03
C LEU A 272 -10.57 1.04 -4.15
N ARG A 273 -11.17 1.68 -5.16
CA ARG A 273 -10.48 2.32 -6.27
C ARG A 273 -9.62 3.52 -5.88
N GLU A 274 -10.15 4.41 -5.04
CA GLU A 274 -9.39 5.57 -4.55
C GLU A 274 -8.20 5.10 -3.72
N GLN A 275 -8.36 4.08 -2.88
CA GLN A 275 -7.25 3.47 -2.15
C GLN A 275 -6.27 2.74 -3.08
N ALA A 276 -6.76 1.98 -4.06
CA ALA A 276 -5.92 1.29 -5.04
C ALA A 276 -5.10 2.27 -5.91
N LYS A 277 -5.56 3.50 -6.10
CA LYS A 277 -4.80 4.57 -6.76
C LYS A 277 -3.84 5.30 -5.82
N GLU A 278 -4.17 5.39 -4.54
CA GLU A 278 -3.34 6.02 -3.52
C GLU A 278 -2.15 5.15 -3.08
N LEU A 279 -2.27 3.82 -3.23
CA LEU A 279 -1.38 2.86 -2.56
C LEU A 279 -0.45 2.07 -3.49
N ASN A 280 -0.03 2.57 -4.66
CA ASN A 280 0.98 1.84 -5.45
C ASN A 280 2.36 1.91 -4.78
N CYS A 281 2.59 1.08 -3.76
CA CYS A 281 3.84 0.95 -3.01
C CYS A 281 5.02 0.52 -3.88
N ILE A 282 4.76 -0.15 -5.02
CA ILE A 282 5.76 -0.44 -6.05
C ILE A 282 5.12 -0.27 -7.44
N SER A 283 5.31 0.88 -8.08
CA SER A 283 5.20 0.93 -9.56
C SER A 283 6.60 0.93 -10.16
N GLY A 284 7.18 -0.27 -10.25
CA GLY A 284 8.46 -0.54 -10.89
C GLY A 284 8.44 -0.42 -12.42
N ASP A 285 7.27 -0.22 -13.05
CA ASP A 285 7.20 0.15 -14.46
C ASP A 285 6.15 1.23 -14.78
N TRP A 286 6.64 2.41 -15.19
CA TRP A 286 6.21 3.15 -16.37
C TRP A 286 4.72 3.02 -16.75
N HIS A 287 3.88 3.83 -16.12
CA HIS A 287 2.83 4.68 -16.71
C HIS A 287 1.68 4.88 -15.74
N LYS A 288 1.55 6.12 -15.22
CA LYS A 288 0.30 6.73 -14.74
C LYS A 288 -0.43 5.90 -13.66
N ARG A 289 -0.26 6.24 -12.38
CA ARG A 289 -1.30 6.17 -11.30
C ARG A 289 -0.59 6.21 -9.94
N GLN A 290 -0.02 7.36 -9.59
CA GLN A 290 -0.29 7.88 -8.25
C GLN A 290 -1.65 8.56 -8.35
N SER A 291 -2.47 8.54 -7.29
CA SER A 291 -3.74 9.28 -7.29
C SER A 291 -3.52 10.67 -7.86
N PRO A 292 -4.24 11.07 -8.92
CA PRO A 292 -4.09 12.42 -9.44
C PRO A 292 -4.38 13.36 -8.27
N PRO A 293 -3.44 14.25 -7.91
CA PRO A 293 -3.68 15.22 -6.86
C PRO A 293 -5.03 15.90 -7.08
N LYS A 294 -5.71 16.35 -6.03
CA LYS A 294 -6.92 17.16 -6.26
C LYS A 294 -6.50 18.42 -7.00
N PHE A 295 -6.93 18.53 -8.26
CA PHE A 295 -6.67 19.69 -9.08
C PHE A 295 -7.84 20.66 -8.97
N GLU A 296 -7.58 21.84 -8.43
CA GLU A 296 -8.49 22.98 -8.58
C GLU A 296 -7.91 23.92 -9.63
N LYS A 297 -8.67 24.13 -10.73
CA LYS A 297 -8.25 25.01 -11.84
C LYS A 297 -6.87 24.66 -12.43
N GLY A 298 -6.54 23.36 -12.45
CA GLY A 298 -5.27 22.86 -13.01
C GLY A 298 -4.07 22.97 -12.06
N GLN A 299 -4.29 23.25 -10.77
CA GLN A 299 -3.26 23.28 -9.74
C GLN A 299 -3.55 22.24 -8.66
N ARG A 300 -2.51 21.51 -8.23
CA ARG A 300 -2.58 20.59 -7.09
C ARG A 300 -2.94 21.39 -5.84
N VAL A 301 -3.89 20.88 -5.06
CA VAL A 301 -4.25 21.43 -3.76
C VAL A 301 -4.03 20.34 -2.71
N LEU A 302 -2.99 20.51 -1.89
CA LEU A 302 -2.77 19.63 -0.74
C LEU A 302 -3.89 19.83 0.28
N THR A 303 -4.49 18.73 0.72
CA THR A 303 -5.60 18.69 1.67
C THR A 303 -5.16 18.20 3.05
N HIS A 304 -6.02 18.39 4.07
CA HIS A 304 -5.79 17.81 5.40
C HIS A 304 -5.74 16.28 5.32
N GLU A 305 -6.54 15.68 4.45
CA GLU A 305 -6.58 14.25 4.24
C GLU A 305 -5.25 13.71 3.68
N GLU A 306 -4.61 14.40 2.73
CA GLU A 306 -3.28 13.99 2.23
C GLU A 306 -2.20 14.08 3.32
N ILE A 307 -2.25 15.09 4.19
CA ILE A 307 -1.36 15.17 5.37
C ILE A 307 -1.62 14.00 6.32
N LEU A 308 -2.88 13.70 6.60
CA LEU A 308 -3.25 12.57 7.45
C LEU A 308 -2.87 11.23 6.83
N GLY A 309 -2.95 11.09 5.50
CA GLY A 309 -2.43 9.95 4.76
C GLY A 309 -0.94 9.74 5.02
N ALA A 310 -0.13 10.79 4.89
CA ALA A 310 1.30 10.70 5.20
C ALA A 310 1.58 10.34 6.68
N PHE A 311 0.80 10.88 7.62
CA PHE A 311 0.91 10.49 9.03
C PHE A 311 0.45 9.06 9.30
N ASN A 312 -0.56 8.56 8.57
CA ASN A 312 -1.02 7.18 8.64
C ASN A 312 0.06 6.22 8.12
N GLU A 313 0.70 6.54 6.98
CA GLU A 313 1.86 5.81 6.46
C GLU A 313 2.99 5.70 7.48
N GLY A 314 3.42 6.84 8.04
CA GLY A 314 4.49 6.82 9.03
C GLY A 314 4.08 6.18 10.37
N PHE A 315 2.80 6.24 10.74
CA PHE A 315 2.28 5.48 11.88
C PHE A 315 2.34 3.98 11.62
N ALA A 316 1.93 3.52 10.45
CA ALA A 316 1.93 2.11 10.09
C ALA A 316 3.35 1.53 10.04
N ASP A 317 4.32 2.28 9.51
CA ASP A 317 5.76 1.92 9.58
C ASP A 317 6.24 1.79 11.04
N MET A 318 5.94 2.79 11.88
CA MET A 318 6.29 2.76 13.30
C MET A 318 5.59 1.61 14.03
N PHE A 319 4.33 1.33 13.72
CA PHE A 319 3.56 0.26 14.32
C PHE A 319 4.18 -1.10 13.99
N ALA A 320 4.53 -1.36 12.73
CA ALA A 320 5.27 -2.57 12.36
C ALA A 320 6.60 -2.66 13.12
N TYR A 321 7.36 -1.56 13.18
CA TYR A 321 8.65 -1.52 13.87
C TYR A 321 8.56 -1.75 15.39
N TYR A 322 7.50 -1.26 16.05
CA TYR A 322 7.32 -1.40 17.50
C TYR A 322 6.71 -2.72 17.93
N THR A 323 6.08 -3.46 17.02
CA THR A 323 5.30 -4.65 17.37
C THR A 323 5.92 -5.97 16.94
N LEU A 324 6.93 -5.92 16.07
CA LEU A 324 7.64 -7.08 15.58
C LEU A 324 9.08 -7.15 16.12
N ASP A 325 9.66 -8.35 16.04
CA ASP A 325 11.07 -8.57 16.38
C ASP A 325 12.00 -7.92 15.34
N SER A 326 13.22 -7.55 15.74
CA SER A 326 14.18 -6.84 14.87
C SER A 326 14.48 -7.55 13.55
N LYS A 327 14.44 -8.88 13.53
CA LYS A 327 14.63 -9.65 12.29
C LYS A 327 13.42 -9.59 11.36
N MET A 328 12.21 -9.48 11.90
CA MET A 328 10.94 -9.48 11.17
C MET A 328 10.60 -8.13 10.56
N VAL A 329 11.14 -7.04 11.12
CA VAL A 329 10.97 -5.67 10.59
C VAL A 329 11.94 -5.34 9.46
N SER A 330 12.94 -6.19 9.22
CA SER A 330 14.01 -5.93 8.26
C SER A 330 13.50 -5.99 6.81
N LEU A 331 13.79 -4.94 6.06
CA LEU A 331 13.52 -4.80 4.62
C LEU A 331 14.79 -4.92 3.77
N LYS A 332 15.91 -5.29 4.39
CA LYS A 332 17.18 -5.57 3.70
C LYS A 332 16.95 -6.56 2.56
N ASN A 333 17.59 -6.39 1.41
CA ASN A 333 17.44 -7.24 0.23
C ASN A 333 16.00 -7.34 -0.33
N VAL A 334 15.04 -6.53 0.13
CA VAL A 334 13.72 -6.41 -0.50
C VAL A 334 13.81 -5.30 -1.55
N PRO A 335 13.73 -5.62 -2.85
CA PRO A 335 13.86 -4.62 -3.90
C PRO A 335 12.84 -3.48 -3.71
N TRP A 336 13.31 -2.24 -3.84
CA TRP A 336 12.55 -0.99 -3.69
C TRP A 336 12.13 -0.61 -2.26
N PHE A 337 12.27 -1.51 -1.29
CA PHE A 337 11.95 -1.23 0.11
C PHE A 337 13.20 -0.93 0.94
N GLU A 338 14.32 -1.57 0.63
CA GLU A 338 15.57 -1.40 1.39
C GLU A 338 16.04 0.06 1.41
N GLY A 339 16.22 0.59 2.62
CA GLY A 339 16.61 1.97 2.91
C GLY A 339 15.45 2.97 2.88
N GLU A 340 14.35 2.67 2.22
CA GLU A 340 13.27 3.63 1.99
C GLU A 340 12.36 3.81 3.22
N ARG A 341 12.01 2.71 3.90
CA ARG A 341 10.91 2.67 4.91
C ARG A 341 11.39 2.36 6.33
N GLU A 342 12.66 2.05 6.54
CA GLU A 342 13.20 1.68 7.85
C GLU A 342 13.10 2.84 8.85
N VAL A 343 12.44 2.57 9.98
CA VAL A 343 12.14 3.52 11.07
C VAL A 343 13.37 3.82 11.93
N ASP A 344 14.34 2.92 11.96
CA ASP A 344 15.61 3.07 12.67
C ASP A 344 16.74 3.67 11.81
N SER A 345 16.47 3.97 10.54
CA SER A 345 17.38 4.67 9.65
C SER A 345 16.92 6.11 9.40
N LEU A 346 17.83 7.07 9.59
CA LEU A 346 17.64 8.47 9.19
C LEU A 346 18.00 8.73 7.72
N PHE A 347 18.25 7.70 6.91
CA PHE A 347 18.69 7.82 5.52
C PHE A 347 17.85 6.94 4.60
N PHE A 348 17.55 7.44 3.41
CA PHE A 348 16.98 6.69 2.29
C PHE A 348 18.04 5.77 1.66
N GLY A 349 17.62 4.81 0.82
CA GLY A 349 18.53 3.87 0.17
C GLY A 349 19.53 4.56 -0.77
N ASN A 350 19.18 5.75 -1.28
CA ASN A 350 20.06 6.60 -2.08
C ASN A 350 21.09 7.41 -1.24
N GLY A 351 21.04 7.33 0.10
CA GLY A 351 21.92 8.05 1.03
C GLY A 351 21.42 9.44 1.44
N ASP A 352 20.30 9.93 0.90
CA ASP A 352 19.71 11.19 1.33
C ASP A 352 19.15 11.07 2.75
N ARG A 353 19.27 12.15 3.55
CA ARG A 353 18.73 12.16 4.91
C ARG A 353 17.21 12.29 4.89
N LYS A 354 16.51 11.43 5.63
CA LYS A 354 15.09 11.55 5.96
C LYS A 354 14.90 12.75 6.89
N VAL A 355 14.71 13.95 6.35
CA VAL A 355 14.53 15.17 7.15
C VAL A 355 13.46 16.08 6.54
N TYR A 356 12.57 16.61 7.38
CA TYR A 356 11.53 17.53 6.93
C TYR A 356 12.04 18.98 6.89
N ASN A 357 12.90 19.27 5.91
CA ASN A 357 13.50 20.59 5.69
C ASN A 357 12.63 21.47 4.76
N LYS A 358 13.08 22.71 4.51
CA LYS A 358 12.36 23.65 3.63
C LYS A 358 12.15 23.11 2.21
N TYR A 359 13.14 22.43 1.64
CA TYR A 359 13.03 21.88 0.29
C TYR A 359 11.93 20.80 0.20
N VAL A 360 11.91 19.86 1.15
CA VAL A 360 10.87 18.83 1.25
C VAL A 360 9.49 19.47 1.46
N ALA A 361 9.39 20.45 2.36
CA ALA A 361 8.13 21.15 2.62
C ALA A 361 7.64 21.94 1.38
N ASP A 362 8.53 22.68 0.70
CA ASP A 362 8.18 23.45 -0.50
C ASP A 362 7.65 22.53 -1.62
N ILE A 363 8.19 21.31 -1.76
CA ILE A 363 7.68 20.32 -2.73
C ILE A 363 6.36 19.70 -2.26
N PHE A 364 6.28 19.26 -1.01
CA PHE A 364 5.08 18.60 -0.48
C PHE A 364 3.87 19.52 -0.50
N PHE A 365 4.05 20.82 -0.25
CA PHE A 365 3.01 21.85 -0.33
C PHE A 365 2.90 22.51 -1.72
N SER A 366 3.72 22.11 -2.69
CA SER A 366 3.68 22.66 -4.04
C SER A 366 2.32 22.40 -4.71
N SER A 367 1.80 23.43 -5.37
CA SER A 367 0.62 23.34 -6.23
C SER A 367 0.94 22.85 -7.65
N THR A 368 2.22 22.65 -7.95
CA THR A 368 2.68 22.01 -9.18
C THR A 368 2.79 20.51 -8.93
N GLU A 369 2.08 19.71 -9.71
CA GLU A 369 2.36 18.26 -9.80
C GLU A 369 3.71 18.09 -10.47
N LEU A 370 4.64 17.44 -9.76
CA LEU A 370 5.93 17.10 -10.31
C LEU A 370 5.82 15.75 -11.03
N GLY A 371 6.37 15.67 -12.23
CA GLY A 371 6.45 14.40 -12.93
C GLY A 371 7.38 13.45 -12.17
N TYR A 372 7.14 12.14 -12.26
CA TYR A 372 7.96 11.12 -11.59
C TYR A 372 9.47 11.26 -11.86
N ARG A 373 9.87 11.79 -13.02
CA ARG A 373 11.28 12.03 -13.39
C ARG A 373 11.89 13.29 -12.79
N ASP A 374 11.07 14.17 -12.22
CA ASP A 374 11.54 15.41 -11.62
C ASP A 374 12.22 15.11 -10.28
N ALA A 375 13.35 15.77 -10.04
CA ALA A 375 14.06 15.63 -8.78
C ALA A 375 13.14 16.03 -7.61
N GLY A 376 12.98 15.13 -6.65
CA GLY A 376 12.15 15.35 -5.48
C GLY A 376 10.65 15.07 -5.67
N SER A 377 10.21 14.55 -6.82
CA SER A 377 8.81 14.10 -7.03
C SER A 377 8.32 13.13 -5.95
N THR A 378 9.23 12.31 -5.41
CA THR A 378 8.99 11.42 -4.27
C THR A 378 8.51 12.16 -3.01
N PHE A 379 8.82 13.45 -2.83
CA PHE A 379 8.35 14.25 -1.69
C PHE A 379 6.91 14.76 -1.83
N GLN A 380 6.22 14.45 -2.93
CA GLN A 380 4.76 14.57 -3.02
C GLN A 380 4.03 13.29 -2.62
N ASP A 381 4.77 12.20 -2.40
CA ASP A 381 4.25 10.90 -1.98
C ASP A 381 4.05 10.83 -0.46
N GLY A 382 2.86 10.41 -0.04
CA GLY A 382 2.54 10.20 1.37
C GLY A 382 3.44 9.16 2.04
N HIS A 383 3.89 8.13 1.31
CA HIS A 383 4.78 7.08 1.81
C HIS A 383 6.14 7.65 2.22
N THR A 384 6.71 8.52 1.38
CA THR A 384 8.01 9.16 1.63
C THR A 384 7.92 10.16 2.78
N ILE A 385 6.88 10.99 2.82
CA ILE A 385 6.67 11.92 3.94
C ILE A 385 6.40 11.15 5.24
N GLY A 386 5.67 10.05 5.18
CA GLY A 386 5.45 9.12 6.27
C GLY A 386 6.75 8.50 6.80
N ALA A 387 7.62 8.03 5.92
CA ALA A 387 8.94 7.49 6.28
C ALA A 387 9.84 8.55 6.95
N ILE A 388 9.82 9.80 6.45
CA ILE A 388 10.51 10.93 7.10
C ILE A 388 9.97 11.13 8.51
N PHE A 389 8.65 11.18 8.67
CA PHE A 389 8.02 11.35 9.97
C PHE A 389 8.37 10.21 10.93
N ALA A 390 8.23 8.95 10.50
CA ALA A 390 8.47 7.76 11.31
C ALA A 390 9.90 7.72 11.86
N ALA A 391 10.90 7.89 10.98
CA ALA A 391 12.31 7.85 11.35
C ALA A 391 12.68 8.95 12.36
N ASN A 392 12.21 10.18 12.12
CA ASN A 392 12.52 11.32 12.98
C ASN A 392 11.81 11.25 14.34
N ILE A 393 10.56 10.77 14.40
CA ILE A 393 9.85 10.57 15.67
C ILE A 393 10.50 9.46 16.49
N ASN A 394 10.87 8.34 15.88
CA ASN A 394 11.56 7.25 16.56
C ASN A 394 12.93 7.70 17.10
N ASP A 395 13.73 8.39 16.29
CA ASP A 395 15.02 8.97 16.72
C ASP A 395 14.84 9.96 17.89
N PHE A 396 13.85 10.85 17.79
CA PHE A 396 13.55 11.79 18.87
C PHE A 396 13.16 11.05 20.17
N MET A 397 12.24 10.08 20.11
CA MET A 397 11.83 9.27 21.26
C MET A 397 13.01 8.54 21.92
N ASN A 398 13.90 7.96 21.11
CA ASN A 398 15.12 7.32 21.60
C ASN A 398 15.99 8.29 22.41
N LYS A 399 16.21 9.50 21.88
CA LYS A 399 17.08 10.50 22.52
C LYS A 399 16.46 11.14 23.75
N VAL A 400 15.13 11.20 23.85
CA VAL A 400 14.45 11.77 25.03
C VAL A 400 14.10 10.75 26.12
N GLY A 401 14.47 9.47 25.93
CA GLY A 401 14.36 8.43 26.96
C GLY A 401 13.17 7.48 26.83
N ALA A 402 12.37 7.56 25.77
CA ALA A 402 11.34 6.58 25.45
C ALA A 402 11.94 5.42 24.64
N THR A 403 12.72 4.56 25.29
CA THR A 403 13.58 3.57 24.60
C THR A 403 12.93 2.23 24.31
N THR A 404 11.90 1.83 25.06
CA THR A 404 11.25 0.52 24.84
C THR A 404 10.18 0.60 23.75
N GLN A 405 10.08 -0.43 22.91
CA GLN A 405 9.04 -0.48 21.86
C GLN A 405 7.63 -0.39 22.44
N LYS A 406 7.39 -1.02 23.60
CA LYS A 406 6.14 -0.93 24.34
C LYS A 406 5.77 0.52 24.70
N ALA A 407 6.72 1.29 25.23
CA ALA A 407 6.48 2.69 25.57
C ALA A 407 6.22 3.54 24.31
N LYS A 408 6.99 3.33 23.24
CA LYS A 408 6.80 4.05 21.98
C LYS A 408 5.44 3.76 21.35
N LEU A 409 5.03 2.50 21.29
CA LEU A 409 3.71 2.11 20.81
C LEU A 409 2.60 2.80 21.64
N LYS A 410 2.71 2.79 22.97
CA LYS A 410 1.76 3.47 23.85
C LYS A 410 1.69 4.99 23.58
N ILE A 411 2.83 5.65 23.37
CA ILE A 411 2.87 7.06 22.95
C ILE A 411 2.14 7.25 21.62
N SER A 412 2.41 6.41 20.62
CA SER A 412 1.79 6.49 19.29
C SER A 412 0.26 6.33 19.38
N ILE A 413 -0.24 5.37 20.15
CA ILE A 413 -1.69 5.18 20.35
C ILE A 413 -2.31 6.36 21.09
N ASN A 414 -1.66 6.87 22.14
CA ASN A 414 -2.14 8.07 22.85
C ASN A 414 -2.15 9.31 21.97
N TRP A 415 -1.22 9.42 21.02
CA TRP A 415 -1.21 10.49 20.03
C TRP A 415 -2.44 10.42 19.13
N LEU A 416 -2.80 9.25 18.59
CA LEU A 416 -4.03 9.08 17.82
C LEU A 416 -5.29 9.46 18.61
N LYS A 417 -5.39 9.02 19.86
CA LYS A 417 -6.49 9.41 20.77
C LYS A 417 -6.53 10.93 21.00
N SER A 418 -5.37 11.56 21.14
CA SER A 418 -5.26 13.01 21.25
C SER A 418 -5.71 13.71 19.96
N LEU A 419 -5.37 13.19 18.78
CA LEU A 419 -5.83 13.73 17.51
C LEU A 419 -7.35 13.65 17.40
N GLU A 420 -7.96 12.50 17.71
CA GLU A 420 -9.41 12.33 17.67
C GLU A 420 -10.13 13.33 18.58
N ASN A 421 -9.63 13.51 19.81
CA ASN A 421 -10.21 14.43 20.79
C ASN A 421 -10.13 15.91 20.35
N ASN A 422 -9.15 16.27 19.53
CA ASN A 422 -8.92 17.65 19.09
C ASN A 422 -9.30 17.91 17.62
N HIS A 423 -9.74 16.88 16.89
CA HIS A 423 -9.91 16.92 15.44
C HIS A 423 -10.80 18.08 14.98
N VAL A 424 -11.96 18.28 15.62
CA VAL A 424 -12.93 19.34 15.26
C VAL A 424 -12.33 20.74 15.35
N GLN A 425 -11.40 20.96 16.27
CA GLN A 425 -10.70 22.23 16.41
C GLN A 425 -9.57 22.33 15.41
N ASP A 426 -8.72 21.31 15.35
CA ASP A 426 -7.49 21.33 14.56
C ASP A 426 -7.81 21.31 13.04
N SER A 427 -8.88 20.66 12.60
CA SER A 427 -9.33 20.61 11.19
C SER A 427 -9.81 21.97 10.63
N LYS A 428 -9.88 23.01 11.46
CA LYS A 428 -10.20 24.38 11.03
C LYS A 428 -8.94 25.19 10.69
N LEU A 429 -7.76 24.65 10.98
CA LEU A 429 -6.49 25.31 10.72
C LEU A 429 -6.17 25.28 9.21
N PRO A 430 -5.42 26.27 8.69
CA PRO A 430 -4.85 26.16 7.35
C PRO A 430 -4.03 24.86 7.20
N THR A 431 -4.06 24.23 6.02
CA THR A 431 -3.40 22.95 5.73
C THR A 431 -1.96 22.88 6.23
N TYR A 432 -1.19 23.93 5.98
CA TYR A 432 0.19 24.00 6.41
C TYR A 432 0.35 24.04 7.94
N THR A 433 -0.45 24.86 8.64
CA THR A 433 -0.48 24.91 10.11
C THR A 433 -0.99 23.60 10.73
N TYR A 434 -1.95 22.94 10.06
CA TYR A 434 -2.51 21.67 10.50
C TYR A 434 -1.44 20.58 10.64
N MET A 435 -0.54 20.44 9.66
CA MET A 435 0.56 19.46 9.73
C MET A 435 1.42 19.62 10.99
N PHE A 436 1.85 20.84 11.29
CA PHE A 436 2.68 21.09 12.48
C PHE A 436 1.89 20.95 13.77
N LYS A 437 0.58 21.24 13.75
CA LYS A 437 -0.27 21.00 14.91
C LYS A 437 -0.38 19.51 15.24
N VAL A 438 -0.54 18.67 14.22
CA VAL A 438 -0.55 17.20 14.38
C VAL A 438 0.77 16.69 14.97
N LEU A 439 1.91 17.23 14.52
CA LEU A 439 3.23 16.93 15.07
C LEU A 439 3.39 17.41 16.53
N GLU A 440 2.93 18.63 16.84
CA GLU A 440 2.95 19.17 18.21
C GLU A 440 2.19 18.25 19.18
N ARG A 441 1.01 17.74 18.78
CA ARG A 441 0.26 16.77 19.60
C ARG A 441 1.07 15.51 19.90
N TYR A 442 1.90 15.06 18.96
CA TYR A 442 2.76 13.89 19.19
C TYR A 442 3.83 14.22 20.24
N VAL A 443 4.49 15.36 20.10
CA VAL A 443 5.50 15.85 21.06
C VAL A 443 4.88 16.02 22.45
N ASP A 444 3.63 16.46 22.55
CA ASP A 444 2.88 16.52 23.81
C ASP A 444 2.75 15.15 24.48
N GLN A 445 2.43 14.09 23.72
CA GLN A 445 2.37 12.73 24.26
C GLN A 445 3.73 12.20 24.70
N ILE A 446 4.79 12.51 23.94
CA ILE A 446 6.17 12.16 24.31
C ILE A 446 6.53 12.80 25.65
N LYS A 447 6.28 14.12 25.80
CA LYS A 447 6.52 14.87 27.04
C LYS A 447 5.77 14.27 28.23
N GLN A 448 4.50 13.91 28.02
CA GLN A 448 3.67 13.30 29.05
C GLN A 448 4.25 11.95 29.50
N GLU A 449 4.68 11.10 28.57
CA GLU A 449 5.23 9.78 28.92
C GLU A 449 6.58 9.88 29.64
N ILE A 450 7.46 10.81 29.24
CA ILE A 450 8.75 11.03 29.93
C ILE A 450 8.63 11.91 31.20
N GLY A 451 7.42 12.33 31.56
CA GLY A 451 7.14 13.06 32.80
C GLY A 451 7.65 14.50 32.83
N VAL A 452 7.75 15.18 31.69
CA VAL A 452 8.19 16.59 31.61
C VAL A 452 7.07 17.49 31.10
N THR A 453 7.02 18.74 31.59
CA THR A 453 6.06 19.74 31.11
C THR A 453 6.61 20.58 29.96
N LYS A 454 7.94 20.67 29.84
CA LYS A 454 8.66 21.40 28.80
C LYS A 454 9.90 20.61 28.39
N LEU A 455 10.23 20.66 27.11
CA LEU A 455 11.49 20.14 26.59
C LEU A 455 12.66 21.00 27.11
N SER A 456 13.78 20.36 27.45
CA SER A 456 15.06 21.05 27.67
C SER A 456 15.54 21.72 26.38
N ASP A 457 16.49 22.65 26.46
CA ASP A 457 17.01 23.29 25.24
C ASP A 457 17.75 22.30 24.33
N GLU A 458 18.39 21.27 24.91
CA GLU A 458 18.96 20.16 24.17
C GLU A 458 17.87 19.37 23.42
N GLN A 459 16.77 19.02 24.09
CA GLN A 459 15.64 18.31 23.47
C GLN A 459 14.95 19.14 22.39
N LYS A 460 14.80 20.46 22.60
CA LYS A 460 14.30 21.37 21.55
C LYS A 460 15.23 21.37 20.35
N ASN A 461 16.55 21.49 20.57
CA ASN A 461 17.52 21.43 19.50
C ASN A 461 17.40 20.11 18.73
N LEU A 462 17.28 18.97 19.41
CA LEU A 462 17.06 17.68 18.76
C LEU A 462 15.79 17.66 17.90
N LEU A 463 14.69 18.18 18.42
CA LEU A 463 13.43 18.30 17.68
C LEU A 463 13.61 19.20 16.44
N SER A 464 14.27 20.35 16.56
CA SER A 464 14.55 21.26 15.44
C SER A 464 15.47 20.65 14.38
N HIS A 465 16.40 19.75 14.75
CA HIS A 465 17.24 19.05 13.78
C HIS A 465 16.48 17.95 13.02
N SER A 466 15.38 17.47 13.59
CA SER A 466 14.54 16.40 13.04
C SER A 466 13.39 16.98 12.19
N PHE A 467 12.84 18.11 12.65
CA PHE A 467 11.81 18.89 11.97
C PHE A 467 12.17 20.38 11.89
N PRO A 468 13.15 20.78 11.05
CA PRO A 468 13.57 22.18 10.93
C PRO A 468 12.43 23.17 10.67
N MET A 469 11.42 22.76 9.90
CA MET A 469 10.26 23.61 9.60
C MET A 469 9.31 23.80 10.79
N TYR A 470 9.28 22.87 11.74
CA TYR A 470 8.46 22.99 12.95
C TYR A 470 8.92 24.16 13.82
N ASP A 471 10.24 24.33 13.98
CA ASP A 471 10.83 25.41 14.78
C ASP A 471 10.71 26.78 14.11
N PHE A 472 10.71 26.81 12.77
CA PHE A 472 10.52 28.05 12.00
C PHE A 472 9.10 28.62 12.19
N GLU A 473 8.08 27.78 12.18
CA GLU A 473 6.67 28.20 12.22
C GLU A 473 6.15 28.49 13.63
N ILE A 474 6.56 27.69 14.61
CA ILE A 474 6.14 27.90 16.01
C ILE A 474 6.76 29.17 16.60
N ARG A 475 7.95 29.56 16.14
CA ARG A 475 8.59 30.82 16.58
C ARG A 475 8.04 32.08 15.92
N GLN A 476 7.27 31.97 14.84
CA GLN A 476 6.69 33.11 14.13
C GLN A 476 5.23 33.38 14.51
N ASN A 477 4.50 32.37 15.02
CA ASN A 477 3.05 32.42 15.23
C ASN A 477 2.59 32.18 16.70
N LEU A 478 3.54 32.12 17.64
CA LEU A 478 3.34 32.28 19.09
C LEU A 478 4.14 33.50 19.56
#